data_AF-A0A1B9B6K5-F1
#
_entry.id   AF-A0A1B9B6K5-F1
#
_cell.length_a   1.000
_cell.length_b   1.000
_cell.length_c   1.000
_cell.angle_alpha   90.00
_cell.angle_beta   90.00
_cell.angle_gamma   90.00
#
_symmetry.space_group_name_H-M   'P 1'
#
loop_
_entity.id
_entity.type
_entity.pdbx_description
1 polymer ?
#
loop_
_entity_poly.entity_id
_entity_poly.type
_entity_poly.pdbx_seq_one_letter_code
_entity_poly.pdbx_strand_id
1 'polypeptide(L)' 'MDYKEKMLNATKYIGGTILAFGIITFLIGFFATDSSVLTPMGIGAVVGAVFVFLIGIFFVAAEEMLEKAYRGVEPYRTK' A
#
# COMPACT_ATOMS: atom_id res chain seq x y z
N MET A 1 2.02 6.60 19.70
CA MET A 1 1.76 6.05 18.35
C MET A 1 2.82 5.01 18.12
N ASP A 2 2.40 3.76 18.08
CA ASP A 2 3.30 2.63 17.83
C ASP A 2 3.90 2.77 16.40
N TYR A 3 5.12 2.28 16.15
CA TYR A 3 5.77 2.43 14.84
C TYR A 3 4.93 1.77 13.73
N LYS A 4 4.28 0.65 14.08
CA LYS A 4 3.34 -0.08 13.23
C LYS A 4 2.12 0.74 12.84
N GLU A 5 1.51 1.44 13.79
CA GLU A 5 0.36 2.32 13.53
C GLU A 5 0.76 3.46 12.58
N LYS A 6 1.98 3.99 12.77
CA LYS A 6 2.51 5.07 11.94
C LYS A 6 2.79 4.60 10.51
N MET A 7 3.37 3.42 10.34
CA MET A 7 3.60 2.80 9.03
C MET A 7 2.29 2.46 8.32
N LEU A 8 1.36 1.80 9.01
CA LEU A 8 0.06 1.44 8.44
C LEU A 8 -0.72 2.68 7.98
N ASN A 9 -0.70 3.76 8.79
CA ASN A 9 -1.38 4.99 8.45
C ASN A 9 -0.72 5.72 7.27
N ALA A 10 0.62 5.71 7.18
CA ALA A 10 1.35 6.26 6.05
C ALA A 10 1.04 5.50 4.74
N THR A 11 1.10 4.17 4.77
CA THR A 11 0.72 3.31 3.64
C THR A 11 -0.73 3.56 3.21
N LYS A 12 -1.65 3.66 4.17
CA LYS A 12 -3.08 3.91 3.89
C LYS A 12 -3.29 5.26 3.21
N TYR A 13 -2.59 6.30 3.65
CA TYR A 13 -2.71 7.65 3.08
C TYR A 13 -2.08 7.74 1.68
N ILE A 14 -0.87 7.20 1.50
CA ILE A 14 -0.16 7.21 0.22
C ILE A 14 -0.87 6.30 -0.79
N GLY A 15 -1.22 5.07 -0.40
CA GLY A 15 -1.96 4.15 -1.27
C GLY A 15 -3.34 4.67 -1.66
N GLY A 16 -4.07 5.27 -0.71
CA GLY A 16 -5.39 5.85 -0.96
C GLY A 16 -5.36 7.04 -1.93
N THR A 17 -4.37 7.92 -1.80
CA THR A 17 -4.21 9.07 -2.71
C THR A 17 -3.85 8.63 -4.13
N ILE A 18 -2.90 7.71 -4.28
CA ILE A 18 -2.51 7.17 -5.60
C ILE A 18 -3.70 6.44 -6.26
N LEU A 19 -4.47 5.67 -5.49
CA LEU A 19 -5.66 4.98 -6.00
C LEU A 19 -6.74 5.97 -6.45
N ALA A 20 -6.99 7.02 -5.67
CA ALA A 20 -7.95 8.07 -6.04
C ALA A 20 -7.52 8.78 -7.34
N PHE A 21 -6.24 9.13 -7.47
CA PHE A 21 -5.70 9.69 -8.71
C PHE A 21 -5.85 8.72 -9.89
N GLY A 22 -5.51 7.45 -9.71
CA GLY A 22 -5.66 6.42 -10.75
C GLY A 22 -7.11 6.25 -11.23
N ILE A 23 -8.08 6.26 -10.30
CA ILE A 23 -9.51 6.19 -10.63
C ILE A 23 -9.95 7.43 -11.41
N ILE A 24 -9.55 8.63 -10.99
CA ILE A 24 -9.91 9.88 -11.67
C ILE A 24 -9.32 9.89 -13.09
N THR A 25 -8.05 9.54 -13.25
CA THR A 25 -7.39 9.47 -14.57
C THR A 25 -8.02 8.41 -15.46
N PHE A 26 -8.41 7.25 -14.90
CA PHE A 26 -9.13 6.21 -15.63
C PHE A 26 -10.52 6.69 -16.10
N LEU A 27 -11.30 7.32 -15.22
CA LEU A 27 -12.62 7.84 -15.56
C LEU A 27 -12.56 8.91 -16.66
N ILE A 28 -11.59 9.84 -16.58
CA ILE A 28 -11.37 10.86 -17.61
C ILE A 28 -10.94 10.20 -18.93
N GLY A 29 -10.00 9.24 -18.87
CA GLY A 29 -9.50 8.55 -20.05
C GLY A 29 -10.47 7.54 -20.68
N PHE A 30 -11.51 7.12 -19.96
CA PHE A 30 -12.53 6.19 -20.47
C PHE A 30 -13.79 6.90 -20.96
N PHE A 31 -14.26 7.93 -20.24
CA PHE A 31 -15.50 8.64 -20.58
C PHE A 31 -15.31 9.93 -21.39
N ALA A 32 -14.19 10.64 -21.21
CA ALA A 32 -14.03 11.98 -21.77
C ALA A 32 -13.20 12.02 -23.07
N THR A 33 -12.49 10.94 -23.40
CA THR A 33 -11.65 10.90 -24.61
C THR A 33 -11.76 9.54 -25.27
N ASP A 34 -12.15 9.49 -26.55
CA ASP A 34 -11.90 8.37 -27.47
C ASP A 34 -10.38 8.21 -27.76
N SER A 35 -9.52 8.57 -26.79
CA SER A 35 -8.08 8.57 -26.96
C SER A 35 -7.50 7.24 -26.47
N SER A 36 -6.93 6.49 -27.41
CA SER A 36 -6.33 5.18 -27.18
C SER A 36 -5.19 5.17 -26.14
N VAL A 37 -4.68 6.32 -25.69
CA VAL A 37 -3.48 6.45 -24.85
C VAL A 37 -3.80 6.71 -23.38
N LEU A 38 -4.88 7.45 -23.09
CA LEU A 38 -5.23 7.84 -21.73
C LEU A 38 -5.86 6.67 -20.95
N THR A 39 -6.61 5.80 -21.62
CA THR A 39 -7.19 4.59 -21.04
C THR A 39 -6.13 3.62 -20.50
N PRO A 40 -5.10 3.20 -21.28
CA PRO A 40 -4.04 2.32 -20.75
C PRO A 40 -3.20 3.00 -19.67
N MET A 41 -3.01 4.32 -19.71
CA MET A 41 -2.35 5.06 -18.65
C MET A 41 -3.14 5.02 -17.33
N GLY A 42 -4.47 5.17 -17.39
CA GLY A 42 -5.37 5.01 -16.24
C GLY A 42 -5.36 3.59 -15.68
N ILE A 43 -5.38 2.57 -16.53
CA ILE A 43 -5.26 1.16 -16.12
C ILE A 43 -3.92 0.93 -15.41
N GLY A 44 -2.81 1.42 -15.98
CA GLY A 44 -1.49 1.33 -15.37
C GLY A 44 -1.41 2.01 -13.99
N ALA A 45 -2.03 3.17 -13.83
CA ALA A 45 -2.10 3.87 -12.55
C ALA A 45 -2.90 3.09 -11.49
N VAL A 46 -4.04 2.49 -11.87
CA VAL A 46 -4.84 1.65 -10.95
C VAL A 46 -4.09 0.38 -10.56
N VAL A 47 -3.50 -0.34 -11.53
CA VAL A 47 -2.72 -1.56 -11.26
C VAL A 47 -1.50 -1.22 -10.38
N GLY A 48 -0.79 -0.14 -10.69
CA GLY A 48 0.33 0.35 -9.88
C GLY A 48 -0.08 0.72 -8.45
N ALA A 49 -1.23 1.37 -8.28
CA ALA A 49 -1.77 1.70 -6.96
C ALA A 49 -2.03 0.44 -6.12
N VAL A 50 -2.58 -0.62 -6.73
CA VAL A 50 -2.80 -1.91 -6.06
C VAL A 50 -1.48 -2.53 -5.60
N PHE A 51 -0.43 -2.50 -6.43
CA PHE A 51 0.90 -2.99 -6.05
C PHE A 51 1.48 -2.22 -4.86
N VAL A 52 1.39 -0.90 -4.85
CA VAL A 52 1.85 -0.08 -3.71
C VAL A 52 1.08 -0.43 -2.43
N PHE A 53 -0.22 -0.69 -2.55
CA PHE A 53 -1.06 -1.10 -1.43
C PHE A 53 -0.64 -2.47 -0.87
N LEU A 54 -0.40 -3.44 -1.75
CA LEU A 54 0.04 -4.78 -1.36
C LEU A 54 1.41 -4.76 -0.69
N ILE A 55 2.39 -4.04 -1.26
CA ILE A 55 3.73 -3.91 -0.66
C ILE A 55 3.64 -3.30 0.74
N GLY A 56 2.83 -2.26 0.91
CA GLY A 56 2.67 -1.61 2.21
C GLY A 56 2.00 -2.51 3.26
N ILE A 57 0.98 -3.29 2.89
CA ILE A 57 0.39 -4.31 3.78
C ILE A 57 1.42 -5.37 4.15
N PHE A 58 2.21 -5.84 3.17
CA PHE A 58 3.25 -6.84 3.38
C PHE A 58 4.31 -6.37 4.37
N PHE A 59 4.67 -5.08 4.31
CA PHE A 59 5.64 -4.49 5.23
C PHE A 59 5.13 -4.44 6.67
N VAL A 60 3.86 -4.06 6.87
CA VAL A 60 3.23 -4.09 8.20
C VAL A 60 3.19 -5.51 8.76
N ALA A 61 2.83 -6.50 7.93
CA ALA A 61 2.85 -7.91 8.34
C ALA A 61 4.27 -8.39 8.69
N ALA A 62 5.29 -7.97 7.92
CA ALA A 62 6.69 -8.28 8.21
C ALA A 62 7.15 -7.68 9.54
N GLU A 63 6.76 -6.44 9.87
CA GLU A 63 7.03 -5.86 11.18
C GLU A 63 6.35 -6.61 12.32
N GLU A 64 5.12 -7.11 12.11
CA GLU A 64 4.46 -7.98 13.07
C GLU A 64 5.19 -9.29 13.30
N MET A 65 5.67 -9.93 12.23
CA MET A 65 6.46 -11.16 12.33
C MET A 65 7.81 -10.92 13.00
N LEU A 66 8.49 -9.81 12.68
CA LEU A 66 9.77 -9.44 13.27
C LEU A 66 9.63 -9.16 14.78
N GLU A 67 8.61 -8.42 15.21
CA GLU A 67 8.38 -8.18 16.64
C GLU A 67 8.09 -9.50 17.38
N LYS A 68 7.27 -10.38 16.80
CA LYS A 68 7.02 -11.72 17.36
C LYS A 68 8.29 -12.56 17.45
N ALA A 69 9.16 -12.48 16.44
CA ALA A 69 10.46 -13.14 16.47
C ALA A 69 11.31 -12.60 17.63
N TYR A 70 11.47 -11.28 17.78
CA TYR A 70 12.23 -10.66 18.87
C TYR A 70 11.67 -11.00 20.26
N ARG A 71 10.35 -10.99 20.46
CA ARG A 71 9.74 -11.44 21.72
C ARG A 71 9.98 -12.92 22.01
N GLY A 72 10.04 -13.75 20.97
CA GLY A 72 10.42 -15.16 21.09
C GLY A 72 11.88 -15.39 21.49
N VAL A 73 12.73 -14.35 21.41
CA VAL A 73 14.13 -14.36 21.86
C VAL A 73 14.33 -13.69 23.22
N GLU A 74 13.27 -13.40 23.99
CA GLU A 74 13.46 -13.07 25.41
C GLU A 74 14.27 -14.20 26.05
N PRO A 75 15.51 -13.92 26.52
CA PRO A 75 16.35 -14.97 27.06
C PRO A 75 15.61 -15.57 28.22
N TYR A 76 15.39 -16.89 28.14
CA TYR A 76 14.83 -17.73 29.18
C TYR A 76 15.39 -17.23 30.52
N ARG A 77 14.59 -16.45 31.27
CA ARG A 77 14.99 -15.92 32.56
C ARG A 77 15.04 -17.13 33.47
N THR A 78 16.20 -17.76 33.53
CA THR A 78 16.53 -18.75 34.55
C THR A 78 16.27 -18.06 35.87
N LYS A 79 15.28 -18.60 36.59
CA LYS A 79 14.95 -18.18 37.95
C LYS A 79 16.19 -18.14 38.84
#